data_AF-A0A378N639-F1
#
_entry.id   AF-A0A378N639-F1
#
_cell.length_a   1.000
_cell.length_b   1.000
_cell.length_c   1.000
_cell.angle_alpha   90.00
_cell.angle_beta   90.00
_cell.angle_gamma   90.00
#
_symmetry.space_group_name_H-M   'P 1'
#
loop_
_entity.id
_entity.type
_entity.pdbx_description
1 polymer ?
#
loop_
_entity_poly.entity_id
_entity_poly.type
_entity_poly.pdbx_seq_one_letter_code
_entity_poly.pdbx_strand_id
1 'polypeptide(L)'
;MFQMLQDWYRKKFTDPQIVVLFSILLIGFGIIYFFSDLLMPLLVALVFAYLLEWPIRFLSSKLKLPRTLSVILVLGGFIALLSFLGVVLLPSLWNQAVTFIQDLPSMFNLLNAWLQALPEHYPELVDYATLDSIVNTAKSNI
;
A
#
# COMPACT_ATOMS: atom_id res chain seq x y z
N MET A 1 18.15 -21.93 33.83
CA MET A 1 17.65 -21.39 32.53
C MET A 1 18.71 -20.60 31.78
N PHE A 2 19.41 -19.65 32.41
CA PHE A 2 20.52 -18.90 31.77
C PHE A 2 21.69 -19.79 31.28
N GLN A 3 22.06 -20.84 32.03
CA GLN A 3 23.11 -21.79 31.64
C GLN A 3 22.78 -22.56 30.36
N MET A 4 21.52 -22.96 30.16
CA MET A 4 21.05 -23.62 28.94
C MET A 4 21.17 -22.72 27.70
N LEU A 5 20.90 -21.42 27.87
CA LEU A 5 21.10 -20.40 26.84
C LEU A 5 22.60 -20.18 26.55
N GLN A 6 23.44 -20.19 27.58
CA GLN A 6 24.89 -20.02 27.49
C GLN A 6 25.58 -21.20 26.78
N ASP A 7 25.16 -22.43 27.07
CA ASP A 7 25.69 -23.65 26.44
C ASP A 7 25.25 -23.78 24.98
N TRP A 8 24.01 -23.41 24.66
CA TRP A 8 23.54 -23.31 23.28
C TRP A 8 24.31 -22.25 22.49
N TYR A 9 24.55 -21.08 23.10
CA TYR A 9 25.33 -20.01 22.50
C TYR A 9 26.77 -20.45 22.22
N ARG A 10 27.46 -21.04 23.21
CA ARG A 10 28.83 -21.58 23.04
C ARG A 10 28.91 -22.62 21.94
N LYS A 11 27.97 -23.58 21.88
CA LYS A 11 28.00 -24.67 20.90
C LYS A 11 27.74 -24.19 19.47
N LYS A 12 26.96 -23.11 19.29
CA LYS A 12 26.58 -22.55 17.98
C LYS A 12 27.52 -21.43 17.51
N PHE A 13 28.13 -20.66 18.42
CA PHE A 13 29.15 -19.64 18.10
C PHE A 13 30.59 -20.19 18.02
N THR A 14 30.81 -21.49 18.31
CA THR A 14 32.12 -22.13 18.08
C THR A 14 32.32 -22.54 16.62
N ASP A 15 31.25 -22.60 15.82
CA ASP A 15 31.35 -22.83 14.37
C ASP A 15 31.77 -21.53 13.67
N PRO A 16 32.98 -21.46 13.07
CA PRO A 16 33.48 -20.26 12.40
C PRO A 16 32.52 -19.74 11.33
N GLN A 17 31.76 -20.63 10.69
CA GLN A 17 30.81 -20.25 9.64
C GLN A 17 29.65 -19.41 10.19
N ILE A 18 29.16 -19.76 11.39
CA ILE A 18 28.04 -19.05 12.01
C ILE A 18 28.47 -17.65 12.45
N VAL A 19 29.69 -17.52 12.95
CA VAL A 19 30.26 -16.21 13.32
C VAL A 19 30.42 -15.32 12.09
N VAL A 20 30.92 -15.87 10.98
CA VAL A 20 31.06 -15.14 9.70
C VAL A 20 29.70 -14.72 9.15
N LEU A 21 28.72 -15.63 9.12
CA LEU A 21 27.35 -15.30 8.66
C LEU A 21 26.71 -14.21 9.52
N PHE A 22 26.85 -14.31 10.85
CA PHE A 22 26.33 -13.31 11.77
C PHE A 22 27.02 -11.95 11.59
N SER A 23 28.32 -11.96 11.32
CA SER A 23 29.10 -10.74 11.04
C SER A 23 28.69 -10.10 9.72
N ILE A 24 28.53 -10.88 8.64
CA ILE A 24 28.02 -10.40 7.35
C ILE A 24 26.61 -9.83 7.50
N LEU A 25 25.74 -10.49 8.28
CA LEU A 25 24.38 -10.03 8.53
C LEU A 25 24.37 -8.70 9.28
N LEU A 26 25.16 -8.57 10.35
CA LEU A 26 25.27 -7.33 11.11
C LEU A 26 25.87 -6.19 10.26
N ILE A 27 26.90 -6.47 9.48
CA ILE A 27 27.50 -5.50 8.58
C ILE A 27 26.50 -5.09 7.49
N GLY A 28 25.79 -6.05 6.89
CA GLY A 28 24.77 -5.80 5.87
C GLY A 28 23.62 -4.95 6.41
N PHE A 29 23.08 -5.29 7.58
CA PHE A 29 22.07 -4.47 8.26
C PHE A 29 22.61 -3.10 8.64
N GLY A 30 23.85 -3.02 9.13
CA GLY A 30 24.52 -1.78 9.43
C GLY A 30 24.60 -0.87 8.20
N ILE A 31 25.03 -1.42 7.06
CA ILE A 31 25.08 -0.68 5.79
C ILE A 31 23.67 -0.21 5.39
N ILE A 32 22.66 -1.07 5.45
CA ILE A 32 21.27 -0.70 5.12
C ILE A 32 20.75 0.41 6.04
N TYR A 33 21.07 0.35 7.33
CA TYR A 33 20.63 1.32 8.32
C TYR A 33 21.35 2.67 8.18
N PHE A 34 22.69 2.66 8.10
CA PHE A 34 23.48 3.90 8.00
C PHE A 34 23.35 4.58 6.63
N PHE A 35 23.17 3.80 5.56
CA PHE A 35 23.02 4.32 4.19
C PHE A 35 21.58 4.24 3.69
N SER A 36 20.57 4.13 4.58
CA SER A 36 19.17 3.99 4.18
C SER A 36 18.72 5.08 3.22
N ASP A 37 19.14 6.32 3.47
CA ASP A 37 18.73 7.49 2.69
C ASP A 37 19.29 7.48 1.27
N LEU A 38 20.44 6.83 1.07
CA LEU A 38 21.06 6.64 -0.25
C LEU A 38 20.58 5.35 -0.93
N LEU A 39 20.43 4.27 -0.15
CA LEU A 39 20.05 2.96 -0.65
C LEU A 39 18.57 2.92 -1.03
N MET A 40 17.69 3.63 -0.32
CA MET A 40 16.25 3.66 -0.64
C MET A 40 15.99 4.11 -2.09
N PRO A 41 16.44 5.29 -2.55
CA PRO A 41 16.24 5.69 -3.95
C PRO A 41 16.96 4.78 -4.94
N LEU A 42 18.12 4.21 -4.59
CA LEU A 42 18.85 3.25 -5.44
C LEU A 42 18.06 1.95 -5.65
N LEU A 43 17.54 1.36 -4.57
CA LEU A 43 16.74 0.13 -4.62
C LEU A 43 15.44 0.36 -5.38
N VAL A 44 14.79 1.51 -5.16
CA VAL A 44 13.60 1.90 -5.93
C VAL A 44 13.91 2.03 -7.42
N ALA A 45 15.01 2.69 -7.78
CA ALA A 45 15.45 2.81 -9.17
C ALA A 45 15.77 1.43 -9.79
N LEU A 46 16.37 0.50 -9.03
CA LEU A 46 16.64 -0.86 -9.49
C LEU A 46 15.34 -1.62 -9.80
N VAL A 47 14.34 -1.52 -8.91
CA VAL A 47 13.03 -2.12 -9.13
C VAL A 47 12.38 -1.56 -10.38
N PHE A 48 12.38 -0.23 -10.56
CA PHE A 48 11.84 0.39 -11.77
C PHE A 48 12.60 -0.01 -13.03
N ALA A 49 13.93 -0.08 -12.98
CA ALA A 49 14.75 -0.52 -14.11
C ALA A 49 14.36 -1.95 -14.53
N TYR A 50 14.20 -2.86 -13.58
CA TYR A 50 13.79 -4.23 -13.87
C TYR A 50 12.34 -4.33 -14.36
N LEU A 51 11.45 -3.50 -13.82
CA LEU A 51 10.04 -3.43 -14.25
C LEU A 51 9.91 -2.92 -15.69
N LEU A 52 10.70 -1.92 -16.08
CA LEU A 52 10.72 -1.33 -17.43
C LEU A 52 11.50 -2.18 -18.43
N GLU A 53 12.42 -3.03 -17.98
CA GLU A 53 13.15 -3.95 -18.86
C GLU A 53 12.21 -4.95 -19.55
N TRP A 54 11.14 -5.39 -18.88
CA TRP A 54 10.16 -6.30 -19.47
C TRP A 54 9.46 -5.74 -20.72
N PRO A 55 8.82 -4.55 -20.69
CA PRO A 55 8.23 -3.95 -21.89
C PRO A 55 9.27 -3.57 -22.95
N ILE A 56 10.49 -3.19 -22.56
CA ILE A 56 11.58 -2.92 -23.52
C ILE A 56 11.93 -4.19 -24.31
N ARG A 57 12.08 -5.32 -23.61
CA ARG A 57 12.35 -6.63 -24.25
C ARG A 57 11.18 -7.10 -25.09
N PHE A 58 9.96 -6.85 -24.66
CA PHE A 58 8.77 -7.16 -25.44
C PHE A 58 8.77 -6.37 -26.76
N LEU A 59 9.02 -5.06 -26.72
CA LEU A 59 9.10 -4.21 -27.92
C LEU A 59 10.25 -4.62 -28.85
N SER A 60 11.43 -4.91 -28.30
CA SER A 60 12.58 -5.30 -29.10
C SER A 60 12.42 -6.69 -29.73
N SER A 61 11.87 -7.67 -29.01
CA SER A 61 11.72 -9.04 -29.50
C SER A 61 10.52 -9.24 -30.44
N LYS A 62 9.36 -8.63 -30.15
CA LYS A 62 8.14 -8.79 -30.95
C LYS A 62 8.10 -7.84 -32.15
N LEU A 63 8.50 -6.57 -31.96
CA LEU A 63 8.48 -5.58 -33.05
C LEU A 63 9.83 -5.43 -33.77
N LYS A 64 10.86 -6.20 -33.37
CA LYS A 64 12.22 -6.17 -33.96
C LYS A 64 12.84 -4.76 -34.01
N LEU A 65 12.45 -3.90 -33.06
CA LEU A 65 12.99 -2.55 -32.97
C LEU A 65 14.41 -2.57 -32.38
N PRO A 66 15.30 -1.66 -32.85
CA PRO A 66 16.61 -1.50 -32.25
C PRO A 66 16.46 -1.05 -30.80
N ARG A 67 17.30 -1.61 -29.91
CA ARG A 67 17.20 -1.45 -28.45
C ARG A 67 17.03 0.01 -28.02
N THR A 68 17.76 0.93 -28.63
CA THR A 68 17.70 2.37 -28.33
C THR A 68 16.29 2.95 -28.54
N LEU A 69 15.60 2.59 -29.63
CA LEU A 69 14.23 3.05 -29.87
C LEU A 69 13.25 2.44 -28.88
N SER A 70 13.41 1.16 -28.53
CA SER A 70 12.57 0.52 -27.51
C SER A 70 12.70 1.20 -26.15
N VAL A 71 13.92 1.57 -25.75
CA VAL A 71 14.16 2.31 -24.50
C VAL A 71 13.51 3.69 -24.55
N ILE A 72 13.70 4.46 -25.63
CA ILE A 72 13.12 5.80 -25.77
C ILE A 72 11.58 5.75 -25.73
N LEU A 73 10.97 4.81 -26.45
CA LEU A 73 9.51 4.67 -26.48
C LEU A 73 8.93 4.24 -25.14
N VAL A 74 9.55 3.26 -24.47
CA VAL A 74 9.06 2.79 -23.16
C VAL A 74 9.25 3.86 -22.11
N LEU A 75 10.42 4.50 -22.05
CA LEU A 75 10.69 5.54 -21.07
C LEU A 75 9.82 6.78 -21.32
N GLY A 76 9.71 7.22 -22.57
CA GLY A 76 8.84 8.33 -22.96
C GLY A 76 7.37 8.04 -22.68
N GLY A 77 6.90 6.83 -23.00
CA GLY A 77 5.55 6.38 -22.69
C GLY A 77 5.28 6.28 -21.19
N PHE A 78 6.24 5.77 -20.42
CA PHE A 78 6.13 5.68 -18.96
C PHE A 78 6.04 7.07 -18.32
N ILE A 79 6.89 8.02 -18.73
CA ILE A 79 6.83 9.40 -18.25
C ILE A 79 5.49 10.05 -18.65
N ALA A 80 5.07 9.92 -19.91
CA ALA A 80 3.80 10.48 -20.39
C ALA A 80 2.60 9.92 -19.61
N LEU A 81 2.61 8.61 -19.34
CA LEU A 81 1.59 7.94 -18.54
C LEU A 81 1.58 8.46 -17.10
N LEU A 82 2.74 8.54 -16.44
CA LEU A 82 2.85 9.08 -15.08
C LEU A 82 2.38 10.54 -15.01
N SER A 83 2.77 11.37 -15.97
CA SER A 83 2.32 12.77 -16.05
C SER A 83 0.81 12.85 -16.26
N PHE A 84 0.24 12.02 -17.15
CA PHE A 84 -1.20 11.95 -17.36
C PHE A 84 -1.94 11.53 -16.09
N LEU A 85 -1.46 10.49 -15.39
CA LEU A 85 -2.01 10.06 -14.10
C LEU A 85 -1.91 11.17 -13.05
N GLY A 86 -0.78 11.87 -12.99
CA GLY A 86 -0.57 12.95 -12.04
C GLY A 86 -1.46 14.16 -12.28
N VAL A 87 -1.67 14.55 -13.53
CA VAL A 87 -2.43 15.77 -13.88
C VAL A 87 -3.93 15.52 -13.95
N VAL A 88 -4.37 14.32 -14.34
CA VAL A 88 -5.81 14.03 -14.52
C VAL A 88 -6.36 13.19 -13.38
N LEU A 89 -5.70 12.08 -13.05
CA LEU A 89 -6.21 11.12 -12.07
C LEU A 89 -6.07 11.64 -10.64
N LEU A 90 -4.91 12.17 -10.23
CA LEU A 90 -4.75 12.70 -8.86
C LEU A 90 -5.77 13.77 -8.48
N PRO A 91 -6.00 14.85 -9.25
CA PRO A 91 -6.98 15.86 -8.87
C PRO A 91 -8.41 15.32 -8.91
N SER A 92 -8.71 14.41 -9.85
CA SER A 92 -10.03 13.76 -9.89
C SER A 92 -10.27 12.90 -8.65
N LEU A 93 -9.30 12.07 -8.26
CA LEU A 93 -9.37 11.25 -7.04
C LEU A 93 -9.45 12.12 -5.79
N TRP A 94 -8.71 13.22 -5.74
CA TRP A 94 -8.78 14.16 -4.63
C TRP A 94 -10.16 14.80 -4.52
N ASN A 95 -10.70 15.31 -5.64
CA ASN A 95 -12.04 15.88 -5.66
C ASN A 95 -13.09 14.83 -5.29
N GLN A 96 -12.98 13.61 -5.80
CA GLN A 96 -13.86 12.49 -5.43
C GLN A 96 -13.80 12.18 -3.93
N ALA A 97 -12.60 12.17 -3.33
CA ALA A 97 -12.43 11.94 -1.90
C ALA A 97 -13.06 13.07 -1.06
N VAL A 98 -12.88 14.33 -1.49
CA VAL A 98 -13.49 15.48 -0.82
C VAL A 98 -15.01 15.45 -0.95
N THR A 99 -15.55 15.19 -2.15
CA THR A 99 -16.99 15.03 -2.38
C THR A 99 -17.56 13.90 -1.54
N PHE A 100 -16.88 12.75 -1.45
CA PHE A 100 -17.31 11.65 -0.61
C PHE A 100 -17.44 12.06 0.86
N ILE A 101 -16.44 12.77 1.40
CA ILE A 101 -16.49 13.27 2.78
C ILE A 101 -17.61 14.30 2.97
N GLN A 102 -17.84 15.17 1.98
CA GLN A 102 -18.92 16.16 2.00
C GLN A 102 -20.31 15.52 1.90
N ASP A 103 -20.43 14.39 1.20
CA ASP A 103 -21.68 13.67 1.01
C ASP A 103 -21.97 12.66 2.15
N LEU A 104 -20.98 12.31 2.98
CA LEU A 104 -21.19 11.44 4.14
C LEU A 104 -22.41 11.85 5.01
N PRO A 105 -22.60 13.13 5.40
CA PRO A 105 -23.75 13.54 6.20
C PRO A 105 -25.09 13.31 5.47
N SER A 106 -25.14 13.53 4.15
CA SER A 106 -26.36 13.33 3.37
C SER A 106 -26.69 11.83 3.22
N MET A 107 -25.66 10.99 3.07
CA MET A 107 -25.79 9.53 3.08
C MET A 107 -26.28 9.02 4.45
N PHE A 108 -25.82 9.59 5.56
CA PHE A 108 -26.34 9.29 6.90
C PHE A 108 -27.81 9.68 7.05
N ASN A 109 -28.24 10.81 6.48
CA ASN A 109 -29.66 11.20 6.51
C ASN A 109 -30.53 10.26 5.68
N LEU A 110 -30.06 9.83 4.50
CA LEU A 110 -30.71 8.79 3.69
C LEU A 110 -30.82 7.46 4.43
N LEU A 111 -29.75 7.04 5.10
CA LEU A 111 -29.75 5.84 5.94
C LEU A 111 -30.77 5.95 7.08
N ASN A 112 -30.83 7.11 7.76
CA ASN A 112 -31.82 7.35 8.82
C ASN A 112 -33.25 7.27 8.30
N ALA A 113 -33.54 7.88 7.13
CA ALA A 113 -34.85 7.80 6.51
C ALA A 113 -35.23 6.36 6.15
N TRP A 114 -34.27 5.57 5.66
CA TRP A 114 -34.49 4.16 5.34
C TRP A 114 -34.71 3.29 6.59
N LEU A 115 -33.96 3.56 7.67
CA LEU A 115 -34.16 2.91 8.96
C LEU A 115 -35.52 3.25 9.58
N GLN A 116 -36.03 4.46 9.37
CA GLN A 116 -37.37 4.86 9.84
C GLN A 116 -38.51 4.22 9.03
N ALA A 117 -38.28 3.87 7.77
CA ALA A 117 -39.22 3.12 6.94
C ALA A 117 -39.18 1.60 7.20
N LEU A 118 -38.17 1.11 7.93
CA LEU A 118 -37.98 -0.33 8.20
C LEU A 118 -39.09 -0.95 9.07
N PRO A 119 -39.57 -0.31 10.15
CA PRO A 119 -40.66 -0.82 10.98
C PRO A 119 -42.00 -0.92 10.27
N GLU A 120 -42.24 -0.08 9.24
CA GLU A 120 -43.45 -0.16 8.42
C GLU A 120 -43.49 -1.46 7.61
N HIS A 121 -42.34 -1.96 7.19
CA HIS A 121 -42.23 -3.19 6.40
C HIS A 121 -41.97 -4.46 7.23
N TYR A 122 -41.37 -4.33 8.42
CA TYR A 122 -41.05 -5.48 9.31
C TYR A 122 -41.42 -5.23 10.79
N PRO A 123 -42.72 -5.01 11.10
CA PRO A 123 -43.18 -4.66 12.45
C PRO A 123 -43.01 -5.78 13.49
N GLU A 124 -42.85 -7.04 13.07
CA GLU A 124 -42.64 -8.17 14.00
C GLU A 124 -41.18 -8.29 14.50
N LEU A 125 -40.23 -7.62 13.86
CA LEU A 125 -38.78 -7.74 14.15
C LEU A 125 -38.18 -6.46 14.75
N VAL A 126 -38.77 -5.28 14.51
CA VAL A 126 -38.18 -3.99 14.90
C VAL A 126 -39.25 -3.01 15.37
N ASP A 127 -39.11 -2.52 16.61
CA ASP A 127 -39.99 -1.51 17.23
C ASP A 127 -39.39 -0.09 17.13
N TYR A 128 -40.24 0.92 16.97
CA TYR A 128 -39.83 2.33 16.76
C TYR A 128 -39.00 2.88 17.92
N ALA A 129 -39.32 2.49 19.17
CA ALA A 129 -38.61 2.93 20.37
C ALA A 129 -37.14 2.49 20.39
N THR A 130 -36.85 1.28 19.88
CA THR A 130 -35.49 0.74 19.83
C THR A 130 -34.66 1.45 18.77
N LEU A 131 -35.25 1.76 17.60
CA LEU A 131 -34.56 2.49 16.53
C LEU A 131 -34.22 3.92 16.91
N ASP A 132 -35.16 4.65 17.54
CA ASP A 132 -34.92 6.03 17.97
C ASP A 132 -33.77 6.12 18.99
N SER A 133 -33.65 5.12 19.88
CA SER A 133 -32.55 5.08 20.85
C SER A 133 -31.17 4.86 20.20
N ILE A 134 -31.09 4.00 19.17
CA ILE A 134 -29.85 3.69 18.44
C ILE A 134 -29.43 4.89 17.58
N VAL A 135 -30.38 5.48 16.85
CA VAL A 135 -30.12 6.65 15.98
C VAL A 135 -29.68 7.86 16.80
N ASN A 136 -30.32 8.12 17.95
CA ASN A 136 -29.93 9.24 18.82
C ASN A 136 -28.56 9.03 19.48
N THR A 137 -28.21 7.79 19.84
CA THR A 137 -26.88 7.45 20.39
C THR A 137 -25.77 7.56 19.32
N ALA A 138 -26.07 7.18 18.07
CA ALA A 138 -25.14 7.35 16.96
C ALA A 138 -24.90 8.83 16.62
N LYS A 139 -25.96 9.64 16.63
CA LYS A 139 -25.86 11.09 16.40
C LYS A 139 -25.14 11.85 17.52
N SER A 140 -25.16 11.36 18.76
CA SER A 140 -24.47 12.04 19.87
C SER A 140 -22.96 11.79 19.91
N ASN A 141 -22.45 10.82 19.13
CA ASN A 141 -21.04 10.39 19.14
C ASN A 141 -20.28 10.73 17.84
N ILE A 142 -20.93 11.43 16.89
CA ILE A 142 -20.33 12.02 15.69
C ILE A 142 -20.19 13.52 15.92
#